data_AF-A0A519UY06-F1
#
_entry.id   AF-A0A519UY06-F1
#
_cell.length_a   1.000
_cell.length_b   1.000
_cell.length_c   1.000
_cell.angle_alpha   90.00
_cell.angle_beta   90.00
_cell.angle_gamma   90.00
#
_symmetry.space_group_name_H-M   'P 1'
#
loop_
_entity.id
_entity.type
_entity.pdbx_description
1 polymer ?
#
loop_
_entity_poly.entity_id
_entity_poly.type
_entity_poly.pdbx_seq_one_letter_code
_entity_poly.pdbx_strand_id
1 'polypeptide(L)'
;MENFCLDCNTLLRGRVDKKFCDDQCRSNYNNKLKGKDQALVKEIDQILKRNRKILEAKNPTGKTKVKRSTLADKGFNFNYHT
;
A
#
# COMPACT_ATOMS: atom_id res chain seq x y z
N MET A 1 -7.77 16.62 34.37
CA MET A 1 -8.19 15.84 33.19
C MET A 1 -7.26 14.64 33.07
N GLU A 2 -7.83 13.45 32.98
CA GLU A 2 -7.07 12.23 32.74
C GLU A 2 -6.75 12.14 31.24
N ASN A 3 -5.47 12.02 30.89
CA ASN A 3 -5.03 11.86 29.50
C ASN A 3 -4.81 10.37 29.22
N PHE A 4 -5.31 9.89 28.08
CA PHE A 4 -5.20 8.48 27.68
C PHE A 4 -4.32 8.31 26.44
N CYS A 5 -3.69 7.15 26.31
CA CYS A 5 -2.88 6.82 25.14
C CYS A 5 -3.76 6.73 23.89
N LEU A 6 -3.33 7.38 22.81
CA LEU A 6 -4.06 7.37 21.53
C LEU A 6 -4.13 5.99 20.85
N ASP A 7 -3.29 5.03 21.21
CA ASP A 7 -3.29 3.68 20.61
C ASP A 7 -4.01 2.62 21.47
N CYS A 8 -3.62 2.50 22.74
CA CYS A 8 -4.07 1.42 23.64
C CYS A 8 -5.03 1.89 24.75
N ASN A 9 -5.37 3.19 24.78
CA ASN A 9 -6.30 3.79 25.72
C ASN A 9 -5.93 3.62 27.21
N THR A 10 -4.66 3.34 27.51
CA THR A 10 -4.16 3.29 28.89
C THR A 10 -3.98 4.69 29.47
N LEU A 11 -4.16 4.84 30.78
CA LEU A 11 -3.96 6.12 31.47
C LEU A 11 -2.50 6.57 31.36
N LEU A 12 -2.29 7.78 30.85
CA LEU A 12 -0.97 8.39 30.74
C LEU A 12 -0.59 9.04 32.06
N ARG A 13 0.61 8.73 32.52
CA ARG A 13 1.26 9.38 33.67
C ARG A 13 2.51 10.14 33.21
N GLY A 14 2.80 11.24 33.88
CA GLY A 14 3.97 12.08 33.62
C GLY A 14 3.59 13.38 32.91
N ARG A 15 4.38 13.75 31.88
CA ARG A 15 4.23 15.02 31.17
C ARG A 15 2.80 15.27 30.69
N VAL A 16 2.35 16.51 30.82
CA VAL A 16 1.00 16.95 30.42
C VAL A 16 0.73 16.75 28.93
N ASP A 17 1.75 16.86 28.08
CA ASP A 17 1.67 16.71 26.63
C ASP A 17 1.92 15.28 26.12
N LYS A 18 2.03 14.29 27.01
CA LYS A 18 2.23 12.89 26.63
C LYS A 18 1.01 12.39 25.84
N LYS A 19 1.26 11.80 24.67
CA LYS A 19 0.22 11.24 23.76
C LYS A 19 0.23 9.71 23.69
N PHE A 20 1.36 9.07 23.98
CA PHE A 20 1.56 7.63 23.89
C PHE A 20 2.22 7.10 25.16
N CYS A 21 1.85 5.90 25.61
CA CYS A 21 2.45 5.30 26.80
C CYS A 21 3.92 4.91 26.57
N ASP A 22 4.24 4.46 25.36
CA ASP A 22 5.55 4.00 24.89
C ASP A 22 5.74 4.25 23.37
N ASP A 23 6.92 3.90 22.85
CA ASP A 23 7.28 4.04 21.44
C ASP A 23 6.58 3.03 20.52
N GLN A 24 6.16 1.88 21.07
CA GLN A 24 5.41 0.88 20.31
C GLN A 24 4.01 1.40 19.96
N CYS A 25 3.29 1.98 20.92
CA CYS A 25 1.98 2.59 20.74
C CYS A 25 2.04 3.76 19.77
N ARG A 26 3.09 4.59 19.84
CA ARG A 26 3.33 5.65 18.85
C ARG A 26 3.45 5.09 17.44
N SER A 27 4.26 4.06 17.27
CA SER A 27 4.52 3.45 15.95
C SER A 27 3.28 2.76 15.41
N ASN A 28 2.57 2.00 16.23
CA ASN A 28 1.33 1.32 15.88
C ASN A 28 0.24 2.30 15.43
N TYR A 29 0.02 3.36 16.21
CA TYR A 29 -0.96 4.40 15.87
C TYR A 29 -0.64 5.04 14.51
N ASN A 30 0.62 5.42 14.29
CA ASN A 30 1.05 6.00 13.02
C ASN A 30 0.94 5.01 11.84
N ASN A 31 1.22 3.72 12.07
CA ASN A 31 1.04 2.67 11.06
C ASN A 31 -0.44 2.46 10.71
N LYS A 32 -1.34 2.47 11.70
CA LYS A 32 -2.79 2.40 11.49
C LYS A 32 -3.29 3.58 10.65
N LEU A 33 -2.83 4.80 10.96
CA LEU A 33 -3.17 6.00 10.18
C LEU A 33 -2.73 5.88 8.71
N LYS A 34 -1.51 5.36 8.47
CA LYS A 34 -0.97 5.16 7.11
C LYS A 34 -1.56 3.93 6.39
N GLY A 35 -2.26 3.05 7.10
CA GLY A 35 -2.69 1.75 6.58
C GLY A 35 -3.68 1.82 5.42
N LYS A 36 -4.61 2.79 5.45
CA LYS A 36 -5.59 2.98 4.36
C LYS A 36 -4.92 3.34 3.03
N ASP A 37 -4.00 4.29 3.06
CA ASP A 37 -3.28 4.72 1.85
C ASP A 37 -2.33 3.63 1.34
N GLN A 38 -1.73 2.85 2.25
CA GLN A 38 -0.86 1.74 1.85
C GLN A 38 -1.61 0.61 1.14
N ALA A 39 -2.87 0.34 1.46
CA ALA A 39 -3.64 -0.72 0.80
C ALA A 39 -3.85 -0.41 -0.68
N LEU A 40 -4.30 0.82 -0.99
CA LEU A 40 -4.49 1.28 -2.36
C LEU A 40 -3.19 1.27 -3.17
N VAL A 41 -2.10 1.77 -2.59
CA VAL A 41 -0.78 1.76 -3.24
C VAL A 41 -0.32 0.33 -3.54
N LYS A 42 -0.52 -0.61 -2.61
CA LYS A 42 -0.18 -2.03 -2.82
C LYS A 42 -1.00 -2.65 -3.95
N GLU A 43 -2.28 -2.35 -4.04
CA GLU A 43 -3.15 -2.85 -5.10
C GLU A 43 -2.68 -2.35 -6.47
N ILE A 44 -2.42 -1.04 -6.59
CA ILE A 44 -1.90 -0.44 -7.83
C ILE A 44 -0.56 -1.07 -8.21
N ASP A 45 0.37 -1.23 -7.26
CA ASP A 45 1.66 -1.85 -7.52
C ASP A 45 1.54 -3.31 -7.96
N GLN A 46 0.59 -4.08 -7.41
CA GLN A 46 0.29 -5.43 -7.87
C GLN A 46 -0.23 -5.46 -9.32
N ILE A 47 -1.11 -4.52 -9.68
CA ILE A 47 -1.61 -4.39 -11.06
C ILE A 47 -0.47 -4.07 -12.01
N LEU A 48 0.36 -3.09 -11.67
CA LEU A 48 1.51 -2.69 -12.50
C LEU A 48 2.52 -3.83 -12.67
N LYS A 49 2.84 -4.56 -11.59
CA LYS A 49 3.72 -5.75 -11.65
C LYS A 49 3.14 -6.85 -12.54
N ARG A 50 1.83 -7.11 -12.46
CA ARG A 50 1.16 -8.08 -13.34
C ARG A 50 1.23 -7.64 -14.81
N ASN A 51 0.90 -6.37 -15.08
CA ASN A 51 0.99 -5.79 -16.42
C ASN A 51 2.40 -5.92 -17.00
N ARG A 52 3.42 -5.54 -16.23
CA ARG A 52 4.83 -5.67 -16.64
C ARG A 52 5.22 -7.10 -16.99
N LYS A 53 4.86 -8.08 -16.14
CA LYS A 53 5.13 -9.50 -16.42
C LYS A 53 4.48 -9.97 -17.73
N ILE A 54 3.26 -9.53 -18.02
CA ILE A 54 2.57 -9.87 -19.28
C ILE A 54 3.30 -9.28 -20.48
N LEU A 55 3.76 -8.02 -20.38
CA LEU A 55 4.50 -7.34 -21.44
C LEU A 55 5.87 -7.99 -21.67
N GLU A 56 6.62 -8.27 -20.61
CA GLU A 56 7.93 -8.96 -20.68
C GLU A 56 7.77 -10.32 -21.38
N ALA A 57 6.75 -11.11 -21.01
CA ALA A 57 6.48 -12.41 -21.63
C ALA A 57 6.07 -12.32 -23.11
N LYS A 58 5.57 -11.17 -23.58
CA LYS A 58 5.17 -10.94 -24.98
C LYS A 58 6.22 -10.20 -25.81
N ASN A 59 7.28 -9.70 -25.17
CA ASN A 59 8.33 -8.91 -25.81
C ASN A 59 9.74 -9.52 -25.62
N PRO A 60 9.98 -10.80 -25.97
CA PRO A 60 11.25 -11.48 -25.66
C PRO A 60 12.44 -10.97 -26.50
N THR A 61 12.21 -10.45 -27.70
CA THR A 61 13.26 -10.12 -28.67
C THR A 61 13.27 -8.64 -29.08
N GLY A 62 12.53 -7.78 -28.37
CA GLY A 62 12.34 -6.38 -28.72
C GLY A 62 11.05 -6.12 -29.51
N LYS A 63 10.89 -4.89 -30.03
CA LYS A 63 9.61 -4.31 -30.49
C LYS A 63 8.65 -5.30 -31.18
N THR A 64 7.56 -5.61 -30.49
CA THR A 64 6.51 -6.54 -30.94
C THR A 64 5.15 -5.84 -31.03
N LYS A 65 4.27 -6.34 -31.91
CA LYS A 65 2.86 -5.94 -31.98
C LYS A 65 2.00 -7.06 -31.37
N VAL A 66 1.18 -6.72 -30.39
CA VAL A 66 0.28 -7.67 -29.71
C VAL A 66 -1.15 -7.14 -29.80
N LYS A 67 -2.12 -8.02 -30.07
CA LYS A 67 -3.54 -7.66 -30.07
C LYS A 67 -3.99 -7.30 -28.65
N ARG A 68 -4.88 -6.30 -28.53
CA ARG A 68 -5.45 -5.88 -27.24
C ARG A 68 -6.18 -7.02 -26.54
N SER A 69 -6.95 -7.83 -27.28
CA SER A 69 -7.66 -8.98 -26.73
C SER A 69 -6.71 -9.97 -26.05
N THR A 70 -5.58 -10.29 -26.66
CA THR A 70 -4.58 -11.20 -26.09
C THR A 70 -4.00 -10.72 -24.76
N LEU A 71 -3.90 -9.41 -24.55
CA LEU A 71 -3.48 -8.84 -23.26
C LEU A 71 -4.63 -8.91 -22.24
N ALA A 72 -5.85 -8.61 -22.67
CA ALA A 72 -7.05 -8.72 -21.84
C ALA A 72 -7.26 -10.15 -21.31
N ASP A 73 -7.13 -11.15 -22.18
CA ASP A 73 -7.28 -12.57 -21.84
C ASP A 73 -6.24 -13.03 -20.80
N LYS A 74 -5.08 -12.36 -20.75
CA LYS A 74 -4.03 -12.61 -19.75
C LYS A 74 -4.21 -11.82 -18.45
N GLY A 75 -5.28 -11.03 -18.33
CA GLY A 75 -5.57 -10.19 -17.17
C GLY A 75 -4.77 -8.89 -17.13
N PHE A 76 -4.35 -8.36 -18.28
CA PHE A 76 -3.74 -7.03 -18.36
C PHE A 76 -4.80 -5.96 -18.07
N ASN A 77 -4.51 -5.07 -17.13
CA ASN A 77 -5.41 -3.97 -16.79
C ASN A 77 -5.03 -2.70 -17.57
N PHE A 78 -5.89 -2.28 -18.50
CA PHE A 78 -5.62 -1.11 -19.36
C PHE A 78 -5.82 0.23 -18.66
N ASN A 79 -6.38 0.28 -17.46
CA ASN A 79 -6.51 1.52 -16.69
C ASN A 79 -5.20 1.91 -16.00
N TYR A 80 -4.21 1.01 -15.98
CA TYR A 80 -2.93 1.21 -15.33
C TYR A 80 -1.81 0.97 -16.33
N HIS A 81 -1.05 2.02 -16.60
CA HIS A 81 0.05 1.99 -17.56
C HIS A 81 1.38 1.90 -16.82
N THR A 82 2.21 0.94 -17.24
CA THR A 82 3.61 0.77 -16.84
C THR A 82 4.55 1.31 -17.89
#